data_AF-A0AA40TV19-F1
#
_entry.id   AF-A0AA40TV19-F1
#
_cell.length_a   1.000
_cell.length_b   1.000
_cell.length_c   1.000
_cell.angle_alpha   90.00
_cell.angle_beta   90.00
_cell.angle_gamma   90.00
#
_symmetry.space_group_name_H-M   'P 1'
#
loop_
_entity.id
_entity.type
_entity.pdbx_description
1 polymer ?
#
loop_
_entity_poly.entity_id
_entity_poly.type
_entity_poly.pdbx_seq_one_letter_code
_entity_poly.pdbx_strand_id
1 'polypeptide(L)'
;MKQMTFADAEYADKRKQTRKKLFLIEMDQVVPWKGLINLIEPHYPNGDGGRPVYPLMAVLRIHLMQNWFGYSDPAMEEALYETTILRQFARLSLDRIPDETTTLNFRR
;
A
#
# COMPACT_ATOMS: atom_id res chain seq x y z
N MET A 1 -15.49 10.33 8.58
CA MET A 1 -15.74 9.02 7.95
C MET A 1 -15.01 9.00 6.62
N LYS A 2 -14.18 7.99 6.33
CA LYS A 2 -13.56 7.84 5.00
C LYS A 2 -14.64 7.26 4.07
N GLN A 3 -15.00 8.00 3.02
CA GLN A 3 -16.04 7.57 2.07
C GLN A 3 -15.57 6.29 1.36
N MET A 4 -16.36 5.22 1.47
CA MET A 4 -16.10 3.99 0.72
C MET A 4 -16.46 4.19 -0.75
N THR A 5 -15.60 3.74 -1.66
CA THR A 5 -15.91 3.77 -3.09
C THR A 5 -16.86 2.62 -3.44
N PHE A 6 -17.58 2.73 -4.57
CA PHE A 6 -18.42 1.63 -5.07
C PHE A 6 -17.63 0.33 -5.23
N ALA A 7 -16.37 0.41 -5.67
CA ALA A 7 -15.48 -0.73 -5.81
C ALA A 7 -15.14 -1.39 -4.46
N ASP A 8 -15.09 -0.62 -3.36
CA ASP A 8 -14.86 -1.16 -2.02
C ASP A 8 -16.11 -1.88 -1.49
N ALA A 9 -17.30 -1.36 -1.80
CA ALA A 9 -18.58 -1.96 -1.40
C ALA A 9 -18.85 -3.28 -2.13
N GLU A 10 -18.61 -3.34 -3.45
CA GLU A 10 -18.74 -4.58 -4.23
C GLU A 10 -17.80 -5.68 -3.74
N TYR A 11 -16.57 -5.31 -3.35
CA TYR A 11 -15.63 -6.28 -2.79
C TYR A 11 -16.02 -6.78 -1.40
N ALA A 12 -16.65 -5.94 -0.57
CA ALA A 12 -17.11 -6.32 0.76
C ALA A 12 -18.16 -7.45 0.72
N ASP A 13 -18.94 -7.54 -0.35
CA ASP A 13 -19.99 -8.54 -0.54
C ASP A 13 -19.46 -9.91 -1.02
N LYS A 14 -18.16 -10.01 -1.36
CA LYS A 14 -17.55 -11.30 -1.79
C LYS A 14 -17.41 -12.26 -0.60
N ARG A 15 -18.17 -13.36 -0.64
CA ARG A 15 -18.18 -14.42 0.40
C ARG A 15 -16.87 -15.19 0.55
N LYS A 16 -16.05 -15.32 -0.50
CA LYS A 16 -14.81 -16.10 -0.45
C LYS A 16 -13.62 -15.23 -0.05
N GLN A 17 -12.99 -15.54 1.09
CA GLN A 17 -11.69 -14.97 1.43
C GLN A 17 -10.59 -15.71 0.68
N THR A 18 -9.78 -14.98 -0.10
CA THR A 18 -8.64 -15.57 -0.83
C THR A 18 -7.46 -15.78 0.12
N ARG A 19 -6.55 -16.71 -0.22
CA ARG A 19 -5.30 -16.92 0.55
C ARG A 19 -4.51 -15.62 0.70
N LYS A 20 -4.44 -14.82 -0.38
CA LYS A 20 -3.79 -13.50 -0.38
C LYS A 20 -4.47 -12.52 0.60
N LYS A 21 -5.80 -12.50 0.67
CA LYS A 21 -6.53 -11.66 1.63
C LYS A 21 -6.23 -12.06 3.08
N LEU A 22 -6.27 -13.35 3.38
CA LEU A 22 -5.97 -13.87 4.72
C LEU A 22 -4.54 -13.53 5.14
N PHE A 23 -3.57 -13.73 4.25
CA PHE A 23 -2.18 -13.37 4.49
C PHE A 23 -2.00 -11.88 4.79
N LEU A 24 -2.65 -10.99 4.02
CA LEU A 24 -2.59 -9.55 4.28
C LEU A 24 -3.23 -9.14 5.62
N ILE A 25 -4.33 -9.79 6.01
CA ILE A 25 -4.95 -9.57 7.33
C ILE A 25 -3.96 -9.95 8.43
N GLU A 26 -3.32 -11.11 8.31
CA GLU A 26 -2.32 -11.57 9.27
C GLU A 26 -1.12 -10.62 9.34
N MET A 27 -0.57 -10.24 8.19
CA MET A 27 0.55 -9.29 8.11
C MET A 27 0.21 -7.91 8.69
N ASP A 28 -1.03 -7.42 8.56
CA ASP A 28 -1.42 -6.15 9.20
C ASP A 28 -1.35 -6.25 10.74
N GLN A 29 -1.52 -7.43 11.32
CA GLN A 29 -1.42 -7.65 12.77
C GLN A 29 0.01 -7.91 13.24
N VAL A 30 0.80 -8.70 12.50
CA VAL A 30 2.11 -9.16 12.98
C VAL A 30 3.25 -8.19 12.67
N VAL A 31 3.12 -7.36 11.63
CA VAL A 31 4.17 -6.39 11.29
C VAL A 31 4.20 -5.28 12.33
N PRO A 32 5.37 -4.95 12.92
CA PRO A 32 5.49 -3.90 13.93
C PRO A 32 5.49 -2.50 13.29
N TRP A 33 4.37 -2.10 12.68
CA TRP A 33 4.24 -0.89 11.87
C TRP A 33 4.80 0.35 12.55
N LYS A 34 4.41 0.60 13.81
CA LYS A 34 4.86 1.78 14.55
C LYS A 34 6.38 1.82 14.72
N GLY A 35 6.99 0.66 15.02
CA GLY A 35 8.45 0.56 15.17
C GLY A 35 9.18 0.84 13.87
N LEU A 36 8.70 0.27 12.76
CA LEU A 36 9.29 0.49 11.44
C LEU A 36 9.15 1.94 10.97
N ILE A 37 7.97 2.54 11.18
CA ILE A 37 7.75 3.95 10.84
C ILE A 37 8.69 4.86 11.61
N ASN A 38 8.78 4.70 12.93
CA ASN A 38 9.67 5.52 13.76
C ASN A 38 11.15 5.41 13.34
N LEU A 39 11.56 4.26 12.81
CA LEU A 39 12.93 4.06 12.33
C LEU A 39 13.18 4.76 11.00
N ILE A 40 12.18 4.82 10.12
CA ILE A 40 12.32 5.32 8.75
C ILE A 40 11.99 6.82 8.65
N GLU A 41 11.06 7.30 9.48
CA GLU A 41 10.56 8.68 9.48
C GLU A 41 11.67 9.75 9.45
N PRO A 42 12.79 9.65 10.20
CA PRO A 42 13.88 10.64 10.13
C PRO A 42 14.56 10.76 8.76
N HIS A 43 14.44 9.74 7.92
CA HIS A 43 15.04 9.67 6.59
C HIS A 43 14.01 9.91 5.46
N TYR A 44 12.72 9.96 5.78
CA TYR A 44 11.67 10.10 4.79
C TYR A 44 11.44 11.58 4.45
N PRO A 45 11.32 11.96 3.16
CA PRO A 45 11.17 13.37 2.78
C PRO A 45 9.88 13.97 3.33
N ASN A 46 9.99 15.16 3.93
CA ASN A 46 8.89 15.89 4.56
C ASN A 46 7.94 16.60 3.58
N GLY A 47 8.14 16.44 2.26
CA GLY A 47 7.26 17.01 1.25
C GLY A 47 7.66 18.39 0.70
N ASP A 48 8.87 18.87 1.01
CA ASP A 48 9.35 20.20 0.59
C ASP A 48 9.62 20.33 -0.93
N GLY A 49 9.54 19.23 -1.68
CA GLY A 49 9.87 19.16 -3.11
C GLY A 49 8.68 18.93 -4.01
N GLY A 50 7.74 19.88 -4.10
CA GLY A 50 6.75 20.07 -5.18
C GLY A 50 5.74 18.95 -5.49
N ARG A 51 6.19 17.69 -5.63
CA ARG A 51 5.35 16.51 -5.80
C ARG A 51 4.81 16.07 -4.43
N PRO A 52 3.48 15.88 -4.28
CA PRO A 52 2.91 15.42 -3.03
C PRO A 52 3.48 14.07 -2.62
N VAL A 53 4.27 14.05 -1.54
CA VAL A 53 4.83 12.82 -0.99
C VAL A 53 3.67 11.94 -0.48
N TYR A 54 3.74 10.64 -0.75
CA TYR A 54 2.75 9.71 -0.24
C TYR A 54 2.98 9.48 1.25
N PRO A 55 1.94 9.16 2.04
CA PRO A 55 2.16 8.82 3.44
C PRO A 55 3.16 7.67 3.56
N LEU A 56 4.19 7.82 4.41
CA LEU A 56 5.23 6.80 4.65
C LEU A 56 4.63 5.41 4.91
N MET A 57 3.54 5.39 5.68
CA MET A 57 2.78 4.18 6.01
C MET A 57 2.22 3.43 4.80
N ALA A 58 1.83 4.15 3.74
CA ALA A 58 1.31 3.58 2.50
C ALA A 58 2.45 3.01 1.65
N VAL A 59 3.54 3.77 1.50
CA VAL A 59 4.68 3.33 0.68
C VAL A 59 5.43 2.16 1.33
N LEU A 60 5.56 2.14 2.65
CA LEU A 60 6.11 0.99 3.38
C LEU A 60 5.28 -0.28 3.14
N ARG A 61 3.95 -0.18 3.14
CA ARG A 61 3.07 -1.33 2.85
C ARG A 61 3.24 -1.83 1.42
N ILE A 62 3.36 -0.93 0.46
CA ILE A 62 3.65 -1.27 -0.93
C ILE A 62 4.97 -2.01 -1.03
N HIS A 63 6.02 -1.48 -0.41
CA HIS A 63 7.33 -2.10 -0.41
C HIS A 63 7.33 -3.51 0.21
N LEU A 64 6.60 -3.71 1.31
CA LEU A 64 6.45 -5.05 1.90
C LEU A 64 5.65 -6.00 1.01
N MET A 65 4.58 -5.53 0.36
CA MET A 65 3.81 -6.36 -0.59
C MET A 65 4.66 -6.80 -1.80
N GLN A 66 5.55 -5.94 -2.28
CA GLN A 66 6.53 -6.32 -3.30
C GLN A 66 7.40 -7.48 -2.84
N ASN A 67 7.93 -7.39 -1.62
CA ASN A 67 8.79 -8.44 -1.05
C ASN A 67 8.01 -9.75 -0.81
N TRP A 68 6.77 -9.69 -0.35
CA TRP A 68 5.97 -10.88 -0.06
C TRP A 68 5.45 -11.61 -1.29
N PHE A 69 5.12 -10.87 -2.36
CA PHE A 69 4.52 -11.45 -3.56
C PHE A 69 5.45 -11.45 -4.78
N GLY A 70 6.67 -10.92 -4.65
CA GLY A 70 7.65 -10.87 -5.73
C GLY A 70 7.30 -9.87 -6.84
N TYR A 71 6.60 -8.78 -6.52
CA TYR A 71 6.28 -7.76 -7.51
C TYR A 71 7.47 -6.82 -7.77
N SER A 72 7.74 -6.52 -9.03
CA SER A 72 8.57 -5.38 -9.43
C SER A 72 7.86 -4.05 -9.15
N ASP A 73 8.53 -2.91 -9.35
CA ASP A 73 7.88 -1.60 -9.24
C ASP A 73 6.72 -1.42 -10.23
N PRO A 74 6.90 -1.64 -11.55
CA PRO A 74 5.78 -1.55 -12.49
C PRO A 74 4.66 -2.56 -12.19
N ALA A 75 5.02 -3.81 -11.85
CA ALA A 75 4.02 -4.84 -11.56
C ALA A 75 3.22 -4.53 -10.28
N MET A 76 3.82 -3.86 -9.30
CA MET A 76 3.12 -3.45 -8.09
C MET A 76 2.16 -2.29 -8.37
N GLU A 77 2.54 -1.33 -9.21
CA GLU A 77 1.65 -0.27 -9.67
C GLU A 77 0.41 -0.86 -10.36
N GLU A 78 0.60 -1.71 -11.36
CA GLU A 78 -0.49 -2.41 -12.05
C GLU A 78 -1.39 -3.19 -11.07
N ALA A 79 -0.77 -3.92 -10.14
CA ALA A 79 -1.51 -4.70 -9.14
C ALA A 79 -2.35 -3.83 -8.19
N LEU A 80 -1.95 -2.57 -7.90
CA LEU A 80 -2.74 -1.64 -7.09
C LEU A 80 -3.99 -1.12 -7.84
N TYR A 81 -3.93 -1.03 -9.18
CA TYR A 81 -5.10 -0.72 -10.00
C TYR A 81 -6.06 -1.91 -10.05
N GLU A 82 -5.56 -3.10 -10.36
CA GLU A 82 -6.38 -4.28 -10.64
C GLU A 82 -6.91 -4.97 -9.39
N THR A 83 -6.14 -5.00 -8.30
CA THR A 83 -6.44 -5.82 -7.13
C THR A 83 -6.85 -4.98 -5.93
N THR A 84 -8.15 -4.88 -5.68
CA THR A 84 -8.73 -4.10 -4.57
C THR A 84 -8.12 -4.41 -3.21
N ILE A 85 -7.80 -5.68 -2.89
CA ILE A 85 -7.23 -6.03 -1.57
C ILE A 85 -5.83 -5.46 -1.34
N LEU A 86 -5.00 -5.37 -2.39
CA LEU A 86 -3.66 -4.79 -2.27
C LEU A 86 -3.76 -3.28 -2.05
N ARG A 87 -4.65 -2.63 -2.80
CA ARG A 87 -4.95 -1.20 -2.65
C ARG A 87 -5.50 -0.87 -1.26
N GLN A 88 -6.47 -1.65 -0.77
CA GLN A 88 -7.04 -1.49 0.56
C GLN A 88 -6.00 -1.72 1.65
N PHE A 89 -5.14 -2.73 1.52
CA PHE A 89 -4.05 -2.97 2.45
C PHE A 89 -3.14 -1.74 2.55
N ALA A 90 -2.73 -1.16 1.41
CA ALA A 90 -1.94 0.07 1.35
C ALA A 90 -2.69 1.35 1.79
N ARG A 91 -3.98 1.24 2.12
CA ARG A 91 -4.88 2.35 2.51
C ARG A 91 -5.06 3.43 1.44
N LEU A 92 -4.86 3.05 0.19
CA LEU A 92 -4.98 3.91 -0.98
C LEU A 92 -6.39 3.87 -1.57
N SER A 93 -6.70 4.88 -2.36
CA SER A 93 -7.90 5.00 -3.17
C SER A 93 -7.52 5.11 -4.65
N LEU A 94 -8.47 4.82 -5.55
CA LEU A 94 -8.22 4.75 -7.01
C LEU A 94 -7.82 6.08 -7.64
N ASP A 95 -8.18 7.19 -7.01
CA ASP A 95 -7.85 8.56 -7.42
C ASP A 95 -6.37 8.91 -7.25
N ARG A 96 -5.64 8.15 -6.41
CA ARG A 96 -4.25 8.46 -6.09
C ARG A 96 -3.44 7.19 -5.80
N ILE A 97 -3.04 6.50 -6.86
CA ILE A 97 -2.12 5.34 -6.81
C ILE A 97 -0.69 5.81 -7.08
N PRO A 98 0.30 5.44 -6.24
CA PRO A 98 1.71 5.71 -6.50
C PRO A 98 2.18 5.04 -7.78
N ASP A 99 2.95 5.78 -8.57
CA ASP A 99 3.67 5.22 -9.71
C ASP A 99 4.91 4.44 -9.25
N GLU A 100 5.52 3.69 -10.16
CA GLU A 100 6.76 2.94 -9.94
C GLU A 100 7.88 3.81 -9.32
N THR A 101 7.97 5.08 -9.73
CA THR A 101 9.02 6.00 -9.29
C THR A 101 8.89 6.36 -7.81
N THR A 102 7.67 6.36 -7.27
CA THR A 102 7.43 6.62 -5.85
C THR A 102 8.04 5.52 -4.98
N THR A 103 7.90 4.26 -5.38
CA THR A 103 8.45 3.12 -4.62
C THR A 103 9.97 3.00 -4.81
N LEU A 104 10.47 3.36 -6.00
CA LEU A 104 11.90 3.46 -6.25
C LEU A 104 12.56 4.51 -5.34
N ASN A 105 11.99 5.71 -5.23
CA ASN A 105 12.52 6.80 -4.41
C ASN A 105 12.46 6.49 -2.91
N PHE A 106 11.53 5.64 -2.46
CA PHE A 106 11.47 5.20 -1.06
C PHE A 106 12.69 4.37 -0.63
N ARG A 107 13.35 3.69 -1.57
CA ARG A 107 14.52 2.82 -1.29
C ARG A 107 15.87 3.54 -1.49
N ARG A 108 15.86 4.79 -1.93
CA ARG A 108 17.06 5.60 -2.15
C ARG A 108 17.29 6.53 -0.97
#